data_AF-A0A2N5ZJU1-F1
#
_entry.id   AF-A0A2N5ZJU1-F1
#
_cell.length_a   1.000
_cell.length_b   1.000
_cell.length_c   1.000
_cell.angle_alpha   90.00
_cell.angle_beta   90.00
_cell.angle_gamma   90.00
#
_symmetry.space_group_name_H-M   'P 1'
#
loop_
_entity.id
_entity.type
_entity.pdbx_description
1 polymer ?
#
loop_
_entity_poly.entity_id
_entity_poly.type
_entity_poly.pdbx_seq_one_letter_code
_entity_poly.pdbx_strand_id
1 'polypeptide(L)'
;MEPIPEHIQVAAEKTAFVMNQMGSSLDNFVFVVYLLVGLAAAATVLFSILNVFSSAKTAKRSLVSLGLLGAVLFMAYSLASSEIPVFFGSENFDITPGVSRGVGTGLFAMYLFFVLAVLSIFYTEIRNAFK
;
A
#
# COMPACT_ATOMS: atom_id res chain seq x y z
N MET A 1 27.57 -44.70 14.65
CA MET A 1 26.37 -44.50 13.82
C MET A 1 26.31 -45.66 12.88
N GLU A 2 25.30 -46.52 13.00
CA GLU A 2 25.16 -47.73 12.19
C GLU A 2 24.85 -47.33 10.73
N PRO A 3 25.53 -47.90 9.72
CA PRO A 3 25.29 -47.53 8.33
C PRO A 3 23.87 -47.90 7.92
N ILE A 4 23.18 -46.97 7.25
CA ILE A 4 21.78 -47.14 6.84
C ILE A 4 21.70 -48.38 5.93
N PRO A 5 20.80 -49.34 6.20
CA PRO A 5 20.66 -50.55 5.39
C PRO A 5 20.44 -50.23 3.90
N GLU A 6 21.12 -50.94 3.01
CA GLU A 6 21.09 -50.72 1.54
C GLU A 6 19.67 -50.63 0.96
N HIS A 7 18.70 -51.35 1.53
CA HIS A 7 17.31 -51.36 1.07
C HIS A 7 16.50 -50.11 1.47
N ILE A 8 16.99 -49.29 2.41
CA ILE A 8 16.41 -47.99 2.79
C ILE A 8 17.08 -46.86 1.99
N GLN A 9 18.23 -47.11 1.34
CA GLN A 9 18.90 -46.14 0.50
C GLN A 9 18.20 -46.05 -0.86
N VAL A 10 17.33 -45.05 -1.00
CA VAL A 10 16.70 -44.74 -2.28
C VAL A 10 17.80 -44.33 -3.26
N ALA A 11 17.92 -45.06 -4.38
CA ALA A 11 18.93 -44.78 -5.40
C ALA A 11 18.87 -43.29 -5.79
N ALA A 12 20.02 -42.60 -5.71
CA ALA A 12 20.12 -41.15 -5.90
C ALA A 12 19.51 -40.69 -7.25
N GLU A 13 19.57 -41.53 -8.28
CA GLU A 13 18.94 -41.28 -9.57
C GLU A 13 17.40 -41.26 -9.51
N LYS A 14 16.77 -42.13 -8.71
CA LYS A 14 15.31 -42.16 -8.55
C LYS A 14 14.82 -40.94 -7.78
N THR A 15 15.54 -40.52 -6.74
CA THR A 15 15.23 -39.26 -6.03
C THR A 15 15.42 -38.05 -6.94
N ALA A 16 16.51 -38.02 -7.72
CA ALA A 16 16.76 -36.93 -8.66
C ALA A 16 15.72 -36.88 -9.80
N PHE A 17 15.30 -38.03 -10.34
CA PHE A 17 14.27 -38.12 -11.36
C PHE A 17 12.92 -37.61 -10.85
N VAL A 18 12.48 -38.05 -9.67
CA VAL A 18 11.22 -37.60 -9.06
C VAL A 18 11.29 -36.10 -8.74
N MET A 19 12.40 -35.62 -8.17
CA MET A 19 12.59 -34.19 -7.89
C MET A 19 12.57 -33.34 -9.16
N ASN A 20 13.18 -33.81 -10.25
CA ASN A 20 13.20 -33.07 -11.52
C ASN A 20 11.80 -33.07 -12.19
N GLN A 21 11.08 -34.19 -12.14
CA GLN A 21 9.72 -34.28 -12.66
C GLN A 21 8.72 -33.41 -11.86
N MET A 22 8.88 -33.37 -10.54
CA MET A 22 8.09 -32.48 -9.67
C MET A 22 8.47 -31.01 -9.89
N GLY A 23 9.76 -30.68 -9.99
CA GLY A 23 10.25 -29.33 -10.27
C GLY A 23 9.70 -28.78 -11.58
N SER A 24 9.80 -29.56 -12.66
CA SER A 24 9.24 -29.20 -13.98
C SER A 24 7.74 -28.92 -13.95
N SER A 25 6.97 -29.69 -13.17
CA SER A 25 5.52 -29.49 -13.06
C SER A 25 5.21 -28.22 -12.27
N LEU A 26 5.91 -28.01 -11.15
CA LEU A 26 5.76 -26.83 -10.29
C LEU A 26 6.12 -25.55 -11.03
N ASP A 27 7.19 -25.54 -11.82
CA ASP A 27 7.61 -24.37 -12.59
C ASP A 27 6.52 -23.94 -13.59
N ASN A 28 5.86 -24.89 -14.25
CA ASN A 28 4.74 -24.60 -15.14
C ASN A 28 3.52 -24.04 -14.39
N PHE A 29 3.16 -24.60 -13.24
CA PHE A 29 2.04 -24.08 -12.44
C PHE A 29 2.33 -22.68 -11.91
N VAL A 30 3.54 -22.43 -11.41
CA VAL A 30 3.97 -21.14 -10.91
C VAL A 30 3.95 -20.09 -12.04
N PHE A 31 4.41 -20.46 -13.24
CA PHE A 31 4.34 -19.58 -14.41
C PHE A 31 2.91 -19.18 -14.77
N VAL A 32 1.97 -20.13 -14.81
CA VAL A 32 0.55 -19.85 -15.09
C VAL A 32 -0.07 -19.00 -13.99
N VAL A 33 0.26 -19.22 -12.72
CA VAL A 33 -0.23 -18.40 -11.61
C VAL A 33 0.28 -16.97 -11.73
N TYR A 34 1.57 -16.75 -12.01
CA TYR A 34 2.09 -15.39 -12.23
C TYR A 34 1.41 -14.69 -13.41
N LEU A 35 1.14 -15.42 -14.49
CA LEU A 35 0.43 -14.88 -15.64
C LEU A 35 -1.02 -14.49 -15.28
N LEU A 36 -1.74 -15.36 -14.58
CA LEU A 36 -3.11 -15.09 -14.14
C LEU A 36 -3.18 -13.93 -13.14
N VAL A 37 -2.24 -13.85 -12.19
CA VAL A 37 -2.15 -12.75 -11.24
C VAL A 37 -1.86 -11.44 -11.97
N GLY A 38 -0.94 -11.46 -12.93
CA GLY A 38 -0.64 -10.31 -13.78
C GLY A 38 -1.87 -9.83 -14.55
N LEU A 39 -2.61 -10.75 -15.18
CA LEU A 39 -3.86 -10.44 -15.89
C LEU A 39 -4.96 -9.94 -14.95
N ALA A 40 -5.12 -10.53 -13.78
CA ALA A 40 -6.12 -10.11 -12.79
C ALA A 40 -5.81 -8.72 -12.23
N ALA A 41 -4.54 -8.41 -11.98
CA ALA A 41 -4.09 -7.09 -11.57
C ALA A 41 -4.36 -6.06 -12.68
N ALA A 42 -3.97 -6.37 -13.92
CA ALA A 42 -4.24 -5.51 -15.08
C ALA A 42 -5.75 -5.27 -15.27
N ALA A 43 -6.56 -6.33 -15.24
CA ALA A 43 -8.01 -6.25 -15.37
C ALA A 43 -8.63 -5.42 -14.24
N THR A 44 -8.17 -5.58 -13.00
CA THR A 44 -8.65 -4.82 -11.84
C THR A 44 -8.36 -3.34 -11.98
N VAL A 45 -7.14 -2.97 -12.40
CA VAL A 45 -6.76 -1.57 -12.63
C VAL A 45 -7.61 -0.98 -13.75
N LEU A 46 -7.73 -1.69 -14.88
CA LEU A 46 -8.54 -1.25 -16.03
C LEU A 46 -10.03 -1.09 -15.65
N PHE A 47 -10.62 -2.08 -15.00
CA PHE A 47 -12.02 -2.02 -14.56
C PHE A 47 -12.23 -0.90 -13.54
N SER A 48 -11.31 -0.70 -12.60
CA SER A 48 -11.40 0.37 -11.62
C SER A 48 -11.44 1.73 -12.31
N ILE A 49 -10.56 1.97 -13.28
CA ILE A 49 -10.53 3.22 -14.06
C ILE A 49 -11.83 3.39 -14.86
N LEU A 50 -12.23 2.37 -15.62
CA LEU A 50 -13.46 2.42 -16.43
C LEU A 50 -14.71 2.62 -15.57
N ASN A 51 -14.79 1.98 -14.40
CA ASN A 51 -15.92 2.10 -13.49
C ASN A 51 -16.03 3.49 -12.86
N VAL A 52 -14.90 4.14 -12.57
CA VAL A 52 -14.88 5.55 -12.12
C VAL A 52 -15.52 6.46 -13.17
N PHE A 53 -15.28 6.23 -14.47
CA PHE A 53 -15.84 7.04 -15.54
C PHE A 53 -17.24 6.61 -16.03
N SER A 54 -17.63 5.35 -15.79
CA SER A 54 -18.88 4.77 -16.30
C SER A 54 -20.14 5.42 -15.69
N SER A 55 -20.05 5.96 -14.47
CA SER A 55 -21.17 6.69 -13.87
C SER A 55 -20.76 8.09 -13.44
N ALA A 56 -21.32 9.11 -14.09
CA ALA A 56 -21.07 10.51 -13.77
C ALA A 56 -21.36 10.85 -12.28
N LYS A 57 -22.24 10.09 -11.63
CA LYS A 57 -22.53 10.22 -10.19
C LYS A 57 -21.38 9.74 -9.31
N THR A 58 -20.79 8.58 -9.61
CA THR A 58 -19.66 8.04 -8.85
C THR A 58 -18.38 8.80 -9.17
N ALA A 59 -18.18 9.16 -10.44
CA ALA A 59 -17.09 10.04 -10.88
C ALA A 59 -17.06 11.34 -10.07
N LYS A 60 -18.21 12.03 -9.97
CA LYS A 60 -18.32 13.28 -9.20
C LYS A 60 -18.02 13.08 -7.72
N ARG A 61 -18.51 12.00 -7.10
CA ARG A 61 -18.22 11.72 -5.69
C ARG A 61 -16.73 11.43 -5.44
N SER A 62 -16.12 10.63 -6.31
CA SER A 62 -14.69 10.34 -6.27
C SER A 62 -13.86 11.62 -6.46
N LEU A 63 -14.23 12.45 -7.44
CA LEU A 63 -13.55 13.71 -7.70
C LEU A 63 -13.67 14.70 -6.53
N VAL A 64 -14.84 14.77 -5.88
CA VAL A 64 -15.02 15.58 -4.66
C VAL A 64 -14.15 15.06 -3.52
N SER A 65 -14.08 13.74 -3.30
CA SER A 65 -13.19 13.18 -2.27
C SER A 65 -11.71 13.44 -2.57
N LEU A 66 -11.30 13.34 -3.83
CA LEU A 66 -9.94 13.60 -4.25
C LEU A 66 -9.60 15.11 -4.17
N GLY A 67 -10.55 15.96 -4.51
CA GLY A 67 -10.44 17.41 -4.38
C GLY A 67 -10.30 17.84 -2.92
N LEU A 68 -11.08 17.24 -2.01
CA LEU A 68 -10.97 17.48 -0.57
C LEU A 68 -9.60 17.04 -0.03
N LEU A 69 -9.15 15.83 -0.41
CA LEU A 69 -7.82 15.34 -0.05
C LEU A 69 -6.73 16.29 -0.55
N GLY A 70 -6.79 16.68 -1.82
CA GLY A 70 -5.84 17.60 -2.44
C GLY A 70 -5.84 18.98 -1.77
N ALA A 71 -7.00 19.51 -1.41
CA ALA A 71 -7.12 20.78 -0.69
C ALA A 71 -6.46 20.72 0.70
N VAL A 72 -6.67 19.63 1.44
CA VAL A 72 -6.04 19.44 2.76
C VAL A 72 -4.52 19.33 2.63
N LEU A 73 -4.03 18.54 1.67
CA LEU A 73 -2.59 18.42 1.42
C LEU A 73 -1.96 19.74 0.96
N PHE A 74 -2.67 20.52 0.14
CA PHE A 74 -2.22 21.84 -0.29
C PHE A 74 -2.12 22.82 0.88
N MET A 75 -3.12 22.84 1.77
CA MET A 75 -3.07 23.63 3.01
C MET A 75 -1.93 23.18 3.92
N ALA A 76 -1.77 21.86 4.11
CA ALA A 76 -0.69 21.31 4.92
C ALA A 76 0.70 21.67 4.39
N TYR A 77 0.91 21.59 3.06
CA TYR A 77 2.17 21.95 2.42
C TYR A 77 2.46 23.46 2.48
N SER A 78 1.40 24.28 2.47
CA SER A 78 1.51 25.74 2.62
C SER A 78 1.85 26.16 4.05
N LEU A 79 1.36 25.43 5.05
CA LEU A 79 1.71 25.62 6.46
C LEU A 79 3.08 25.04 6.82
N ALA A 80 3.53 24.01 6.10
CA ALA A 80 4.81 23.37 6.35
C ALA A 80 5.99 24.27 5.99
N SER A 81 6.84 24.55 6.99
CA SER A 81 8.11 25.25 6.82
C SER A 81 9.21 24.28 6.35
N SER A 82 10.18 24.80 5.61
CA SER A 82 11.42 24.10 5.24
C SER A 82 12.57 24.35 6.22
N GLU A 83 12.29 25.03 7.32
CA GLU A 83 13.27 25.25 8.38
C GLU A 83 13.73 23.92 8.97
N ILE A 84 15.04 23.78 9.18
CA ILE A 84 15.62 22.54 9.72
C ILE A 84 15.46 22.60 11.25
N PRO A 85 14.65 21.70 11.85
CA PRO A 85 14.46 21.69 13.28
C PRO A 85 15.77 21.30 13.98
N VAL A 86 16.24 22.15 14.87
CA VAL A 86 17.42 21.88 15.71
C VAL A 86 16.93 21.23 17.01
N PHE A 87 17.29 19.97 17.21
CA PHE A 87 16.96 19.20 18.42
C PHE A 87 18.15 18.34 18.83
N PHE A 88 18.15 17.84 20.06
CA PHE A 88 19.27 17.04 20.56
C PHE A 88 19.47 15.79 19.69
N GLY A 89 20.64 15.67 19.06
CA GLY A 89 20.95 14.60 18.12
C GLY A 89 20.62 14.88 16.65
N SER A 90 20.13 16.08 16.29
CA SER A 90 19.85 16.46 14.90
C SER A 90 21.08 16.38 13.99
N GLU A 91 22.28 16.52 14.55
CA GLU A 91 23.56 16.41 13.84
C GLU A 91 23.81 15.01 13.25
N ASN A 92 23.14 13.98 13.78
CA ASN A 92 23.25 12.60 13.27
C ASN A 92 22.29 12.32 12.10
N PHE A 93 21.39 13.26 11.80
CA PHE A 93 20.40 13.11 10.73
C PHE A 93 20.75 14.08 9.60
N ASP A 94 20.86 13.58 8.36
CA ASP A 94 21.04 14.42 7.17
C ASP A 94 19.71 15.08 6.78
N ILE A 95 19.28 16.05 7.60
CA ILE A 95 18.01 16.75 7.43
C ILE A 95 18.18 17.84 6.38
N THR A 96 17.77 17.53 5.15
CA THR A 96 17.67 18.53 4.10
C THR A 96 16.38 19.37 4.27
N PRO A 97 16.33 20.61 3.75
CA PRO A 97 15.13 21.45 3.78
C PRO A 97 13.90 20.78 3.14
N GLY A 98 14.12 19.94 2.11
CA GLY A 98 13.07 19.16 1.46
C GLY A 98 12.48 18.08 2.36
N VAL A 99 13.33 17.35 3.08
CA VAL A 99 12.89 16.33 4.05
C VAL A 99 12.14 16.98 5.21
N SER A 100 12.66 18.09 5.75
CA SER A 100 11.99 18.83 6.83
C SER A 100 10.59 19.27 6.42
N ARG A 101 10.46 19.89 5.24
CA ARG A 101 9.15 20.32 4.72
C ARG A 101 8.21 19.14 4.45
N GLY A 102 8.73 18.00 3.97
CA GLY A 102 7.94 16.79 3.76
C GLY A 102 7.37 16.23 5.07
N VAL A 103 8.19 16.14 6.11
CA VAL A 103 7.75 15.72 7.45
C VAL A 103 6.73 16.70 8.02
N GLY A 104 7.01 18.01 7.93
CA GLY A 104 6.09 19.06 8.37
C GLY A 104 4.74 19.01 7.64
N THR A 105 4.76 18.74 6.34
CA THR A 105 3.54 18.58 5.52
C THR A 105 2.73 17.37 5.99
N GLY A 106 3.38 16.23 6.23
CA GLY A 106 2.71 15.04 6.76
C GLY A 106 2.09 15.29 8.13
N LEU A 107 2.81 16.00 9.00
CA LEU A 107 2.34 16.34 10.34
C LEU A 107 1.12 17.26 10.31
N PHE A 108 1.19 18.36 9.55
CA PHE A 108 0.05 19.28 9.39
C PHE A 108 -1.14 18.61 8.69
N ALA A 109 -0.90 17.75 7.70
CA ALA A 109 -1.96 16.99 7.05
C ALA A 109 -2.69 16.11 8.06
N MET A 110 -1.95 15.39 8.91
CA MET A 110 -2.54 14.55 9.95
C MET A 110 -3.33 15.36 10.97
N TYR A 111 -2.82 16.51 11.40
CA TYR A 111 -3.54 17.40 12.32
C TYR A 111 -4.84 17.93 11.70
N LEU A 112 -4.81 18.32 10.43
CA LEU A 112 -6.02 18.75 9.71
C LEU A 112 -7.04 17.62 9.58
N PHE A 113 -6.61 16.41 9.20
CA PHE A 113 -7.52 15.26 9.15
C PHE A 113 -8.08 14.90 10.52
N PHE A 114 -7.29 15.01 11.58
CA PHE A 114 -7.74 14.74 12.93
C PHE A 114 -8.85 15.72 13.35
N VAL A 115 -8.65 17.02 13.15
CA VAL A 115 -9.68 18.02 13.46
C VAL A 115 -10.93 17.81 12.61
N LEU A 116 -10.77 17.56 11.31
CA LEU A 116 -11.90 17.25 10.42
C LEU A 116 -12.67 16.00 10.86
N ALA A 117 -11.97 14.94 11.26
CA ALA A 117 -12.59 13.71 11.75
C ALA A 117 -13.39 13.94 13.03
N VAL A 118 -12.81 14.65 14.00
CA VAL A 118 -13.48 15.01 15.25
C VAL A 118 -14.74 15.82 14.97
N LEU A 119 -14.65 16.87 14.14
CA LEU A 119 -15.81 17.68 13.74
C LEU A 119 -16.87 16.85 13.00
N SER A 120 -16.46 15.93 12.12
CA SER A 120 -17.38 15.02 11.42
C SER A 120 -18.13 14.10 12.37
N ILE A 121 -17.46 13.60 13.42
CA ILE A 121 -18.11 12.77 14.45
C ILE A 121 -19.15 13.61 15.18
N PHE A 122 -18.77 14.78 15.71
CA PHE A 122 -19.73 15.66 16.40
C PHE A 122 -20.94 16.01 15.53
N TYR A 123 -20.71 16.38 14.26
CA TYR A 123 -21.79 16.66 13.32
C TYR A 123 -22.73 15.46 13.13
N THR A 124 -22.17 14.25 13.02
CA THR A 124 -22.94 13.02 12.84
C THR A 124 -23.77 12.69 14.08
N GLU A 125 -23.18 12.79 15.27
CA GLU A 125 -23.86 12.57 16.55
C GLU A 125 -25.00 13.58 16.77
N ILE A 126 -24.74 14.88 16.55
CA ILE A 126 -25.76 15.93 16.67
C ILE A 126 -26.91 15.68 15.69
N ARG A 127 -26.61 15.40 14.42
CA ARG A 127 -27.63 15.15 13.40
C ARG A 127 -28.48 13.92 13.73
N ASN A 128 -27.86 12.88 14.31
CA ASN A 128 -28.58 11.67 14.71
C ASN A 128 -29.41 11.90 15.97
N ALA A 129 -28.96 12.73 16.90
CA ALA A 129 -29.71 13.08 18.12
C ALA A 129 -30.97 13.93 17.86
N PHE A 130 -31.00 14.68 16.75
CA PHE A 130 -32.15 15.48 16.32
C PHE A 130 -33.06 14.79 15.30
N LYS A 131 -32.82 13.50 15.01
CA LYS A 131 -33.71 12.65 14.21
C LYS A 131 -34.47 11.68 15.10
#